data_AF-A0A0M9WDD5-F1
#
_entry.id   AF-A0A0M9WDD5-F1
#
_cell.length_a   1.000
_cell.length_b   1.000
_cell.length_c   1.000
_cell.angle_alpha   90.00
_cell.angle_beta   90.00
_cell.angle_gamma   90.00
#
_symmetry.space_group_name_H-M   'P 1'
#
loop_
_entity.id
_entity.type
_entity.pdbx_description
1 polymer ?
#
loop_
_entity_poly.entity_id
_entity_poly.type
_entity_poly.pdbx_seq_one_letter_code
_entity_poly.pdbx_strand_id
1 'polypeptide(L)'
;MDIGLSLRGKSNGADEIMSKEGLERVIDCFLREISFKKPKTETNMELRQRVEDRLKTCAVNEWMKRLQLGMNWAVSLASLGYPFASLEEQAEISVYTLIAMTIDNITDESLPTLERFTSQLVLGQPPEHELLRAFPTSLSSQQRLFGKFGGDMVVKASMEFFSASVLENRHNTLHTPPAAKDWPVYFHHKTGINEAYAFFCFPESIAPEDEKLGLYVAAIPSLMLFIAYTTDILSFYKENIKSDDPTSIIRTYSKIHGLALAQSLNKFKNDAVEAMENVRSVCDPVLLNYINQFSNSFIYWHLVIGRYQLEELDIYY
;
A
#
# COMPACT_ATOMS: atom_id res chain seq x y z
N MET A 1 51.32 6.36 6.52
CA MET A 1 51.69 5.01 7.00
C MET A 1 50.48 4.14 6.72
N ASP A 2 50.62 3.30 5.71
CA ASP A 2 49.68 2.22 5.39
C ASP A 2 49.42 1.36 6.62
N ILE A 3 48.15 1.08 6.90
CA ILE A 3 47.77 -0.14 7.61
C ILE A 3 46.54 -0.68 6.90
N GLY A 4 46.79 -1.54 5.92
CA GLY A 4 45.77 -2.38 5.33
C GLY A 4 45.24 -3.36 6.36
N LEU A 5 43.91 -3.47 6.43
CA LEU A 5 43.24 -4.65 6.94
C LEU A 5 42.33 -5.18 5.83
N SER A 6 42.91 -6.13 5.12
CA SER A 6 42.23 -7.12 4.30
C SER A 6 41.11 -7.77 5.10
N LEU A 7 39.87 -7.50 4.72
CA LEU A 7 38.74 -8.40 4.92
C LEU A 7 38.26 -8.89 3.56
N ARG A 8 39.11 -9.67 2.88
CA ARG A 8 38.62 -10.74 1.98
C ARG A 8 37.99 -11.83 2.83
N GLY A 9 36.79 -11.56 3.34
CA GLY A 9 35.84 -12.59 3.69
C GLY A 9 35.22 -13.09 2.39
N LYS A 10 35.41 -14.37 2.07
CA LYS A 10 34.74 -15.04 0.95
C LYS A 10 33.23 -14.90 1.14
N SER A 11 32.57 -14.07 0.34
CA SER A 11 31.12 -14.13 0.12
C SER A 11 30.82 -15.37 -0.72
N ASN A 12 30.92 -16.55 -0.09
CA ASN A 12 30.50 -17.82 -0.66
C ASN A 12 28.99 -18.05 -0.42
N GLY A 13 28.19 -17.05 -0.76
CA GLY A 13 26.79 -17.18 -1.08
C GLY A 13 26.61 -16.37 -2.34
N ALA A 14 26.66 -17.02 -3.50
CA ALA A 14 26.34 -16.36 -4.75
C ALA A 14 24.99 -15.65 -4.57
N ASP A 15 24.91 -14.39 -4.97
CA ASP A 15 23.64 -13.75 -5.28
C ASP A 15 22.99 -14.63 -6.34
N GLU A 16 22.21 -15.62 -5.90
CA GLU A 16 21.38 -16.40 -6.80
C GLU A 16 20.30 -15.44 -7.28
N ILE A 17 20.58 -14.84 -8.44
CA ILE A 17 19.69 -13.91 -9.10
C ILE A 17 18.35 -14.62 -9.22
N MET A 18 17.31 -14.04 -8.61
CA MET A 18 15.96 -14.57 -8.74
C MET A 18 15.60 -14.61 -10.23
N SER A 19 15.33 -15.80 -10.77
CA SER A 19 14.86 -15.96 -12.14
C SER A 19 13.37 -15.65 -12.24
N LYS A 20 12.88 -15.36 -13.45
CA LYS A 20 11.45 -15.18 -13.72
C LYS A 20 10.66 -16.42 -13.31
N GLU A 21 11.13 -17.61 -13.67
CA GLU A 21 10.49 -18.88 -13.34
C GLU A 21 10.51 -19.16 -11.83
N GLY A 22 11.54 -18.67 -11.12
CA GLY A 22 11.60 -18.71 -9.67
C GLY A 22 10.49 -17.86 -9.03
N LEU A 23 10.30 -16.64 -9.54
CA LEU A 23 9.26 -15.73 -9.08
C LEU A 23 7.85 -16.27 -9.40
N GLU A 24 7.61 -16.75 -10.61
CA GLU A 24 6.35 -17.38 -11.03
C GLU A 24 5.92 -18.48 -10.06
N ARG A 25 6.83 -19.40 -9.72
CA ARG A 25 6.57 -20.47 -8.75
C ARG A 25 6.19 -19.95 -7.37
N VAL A 26 6.79 -18.84 -6.92
CA VAL A 26 6.46 -18.24 -5.62
C VAL A 26 5.08 -17.59 -5.66
N ILE A 27 4.75 -16.87 -6.73
CA ILE A 27 3.43 -16.25 -6.90
C ILE A 27 2.35 -17.33 -7.01
N ASP A 28 2.53 -18.36 -7.84
CA ASP A 28 1.57 -19.48 -7.96
C ASP A 28 1.36 -20.18 -6.61
N CYS A 29 2.43 -20.37 -5.84
CA CYS A 29 2.36 -20.94 -4.51
C CYS A 29 1.56 -20.05 -3.55
N PHE A 30 1.84 -18.74 -3.55
CA PHE A 30 1.11 -17.74 -2.77
C PHE A 30 -0.38 -17.79 -3.08
N LEU A 31 -0.76 -17.66 -4.36
CA LEU A 31 -2.15 -17.68 -4.82
C LEU A 31 -2.88 -18.96 -4.39
N ARG A 32 -2.22 -20.11 -4.48
CA ARG A 32 -2.79 -21.38 -4.02
C ARG A 32 -2.99 -21.43 -2.51
N GLU A 33 -1.99 -21.03 -1.71
CA GLU A 33 -2.05 -21.06 -0.24
C GLU A 33 -3.14 -20.14 0.31
N ILE A 34 -3.32 -18.96 -0.28
CA ILE A 34 -4.43 -18.07 0.10
C ILE A 34 -5.78 -18.49 -0.50
N SER A 35 -5.86 -19.59 -1.26
CA SER A 35 -7.07 -20.03 -1.95
C SER A 35 -7.67 -18.96 -2.87
N PHE A 36 -6.80 -18.30 -3.65
CA PHE A 36 -7.17 -17.25 -4.59
C PHE A 36 -8.26 -17.73 -5.55
N LYS A 37 -9.21 -16.85 -5.84
CA LYS A 37 -10.25 -17.04 -6.84
C LYS A 37 -10.34 -15.82 -7.72
N LYS A 38 -10.17 -16.01 -9.03
CA LYS A 38 -10.36 -14.94 -10.00
C LYS A 38 -11.76 -14.32 -9.85
N PRO A 39 -11.86 -13.02 -9.53
CA PRO A 39 -13.13 -12.34 -9.36
C PRO A 39 -13.85 -12.15 -10.71
N LYS A 40 -15.16 -11.97 -10.66
CA LYS A 40 -15.92 -11.43 -11.79
C LYS A 40 -15.76 -9.91 -11.77
N THR A 41 -15.28 -9.33 -12.85
CA THR A 41 -15.08 -7.88 -12.95
C THR A 41 -16.25 -7.21 -13.64
N GLU A 42 -16.79 -6.18 -13.01
CA GLU A 42 -17.73 -5.24 -13.63
C GLU A 42 -17.11 -3.84 -13.61
N THR A 43 -17.03 -3.21 -14.78
CA THR A 43 -16.48 -1.86 -14.89
C THR A 43 -17.55 -0.84 -14.58
N ASN A 44 -17.36 -0.05 -13.52
CA ASN A 44 -18.28 1.03 -13.20
C ASN A 44 -17.86 2.35 -13.88
N MET A 45 -18.49 2.65 -15.02
CA MET A 45 -18.20 3.84 -15.82
C MET A 45 -18.59 5.15 -15.12
N GLU A 46 -19.50 5.11 -14.14
CA GLU A 46 -19.95 6.30 -13.40
C GLU A 46 -18.95 6.73 -12.31
N LEU A 47 -18.12 5.80 -11.82
CA LEU A 47 -17.18 6.07 -10.73
C LEU A 47 -16.20 7.19 -11.09
N ARG A 48 -15.66 7.17 -12.32
CA ARG A 48 -14.72 8.20 -12.78
C ARG A 48 -15.32 9.60 -12.68
N GLN A 49 -16.57 9.77 -13.11
CA GLN A 49 -17.25 11.05 -13.07
C GLN A 49 -17.40 11.55 -11.63
N ARG A 50 -17.77 10.66 -10.70
CA ARG A 50 -17.87 11.00 -9.26
C ARG A 50 -16.54 11.42 -8.67
N VAL A 51 -15.45 10.75 -9.02
CA VAL A 51 -14.10 11.12 -8.56
C VAL A 51 -13.72 12.51 -9.09
N GLU A 52 -13.97 12.79 -10.37
CA GLU A 52 -13.71 14.11 -10.94
C GLU A 52 -14.52 15.21 -10.26
N ASP A 53 -15.80 14.97 -9.97
CA ASP A 53 -16.65 15.93 -9.27
C ASP A 53 -16.20 16.14 -7.82
N ARG A 54 -15.80 15.08 -7.12
CA ARG A 54 -15.23 15.18 -5.77
C ARG A 54 -13.91 15.96 -5.75
N LEU A 55 -13.02 15.75 -6.71
CA LEU A 55 -11.78 16.52 -6.82
C LEU A 55 -12.04 18.02 -7.02
N LYS A 56 -13.04 18.39 -7.84
CA LYS A 56 -13.44 19.82 -7.97
C LYS A 56 -13.83 20.42 -6.63
N THR A 57 -14.52 19.67 -5.75
CA THR A 57 -14.86 20.15 -4.39
C THR A 57 -13.64 20.31 -3.48
N CYS A 58 -12.54 19.63 -3.77
CA CYS A 58 -11.29 19.73 -3.01
C CYS A 58 -10.42 20.92 -3.46
N ALA A 59 -10.83 21.67 -4.49
CA ALA A 59 -10.11 22.82 -5.04
C ALA A 59 -8.65 22.49 -5.42
N VAL A 60 -8.46 21.46 -6.26
CA VAL A 60 -7.15 21.02 -6.80
C VAL A 60 -6.97 21.38 -8.28
N ASN A 61 -7.44 22.57 -8.68
CA ASN A 61 -7.57 22.93 -10.09
C ASN A 61 -6.22 22.96 -10.83
N GLU A 62 -5.15 23.44 -10.20
CA GLU A 62 -3.82 23.50 -10.82
C GLU A 62 -3.18 22.10 -10.92
N TRP A 63 -3.64 21.17 -10.07
CA TRP A 63 -3.15 19.79 -9.98
C TRP A 63 -3.94 18.78 -10.82
N MET A 64 -5.11 19.16 -11.36
CA MET A 64 -5.98 18.24 -12.12
C MET A 64 -5.25 17.49 -13.23
N LYS A 65 -4.32 18.13 -13.95
CA LYS A 65 -3.53 17.46 -15.00
C LYS A 65 -2.62 16.35 -14.45
N ARG A 66 -1.94 16.60 -13.32
CA ARG A 66 -1.07 15.60 -12.68
C ARG A 66 -1.91 14.47 -12.07
N LEU A 67 -3.02 14.81 -11.41
CA LEU A 67 -4.00 13.86 -10.88
C LEU A 67 -4.59 12.97 -11.99
N GLN A 68 -4.84 13.50 -13.18
CA GLN A 68 -5.36 12.70 -14.31
C GLN A 68 -4.41 11.56 -14.73
N LEU A 69 -3.10 11.67 -14.49
CA LEU A 69 -2.14 10.60 -14.80
C LEU A 69 -2.35 9.36 -13.93
N GLY A 70 -2.75 9.55 -12.67
CA GLY A 70 -3.05 8.46 -11.72
C GLY A 70 -4.52 8.04 -11.69
N MET A 71 -5.42 8.80 -12.33
CA MET A 71 -6.87 8.61 -12.22
C MET A 71 -7.34 7.19 -12.56
N ASN A 72 -6.89 6.65 -13.69
CA ASN A 72 -7.29 5.29 -14.12
C ASN A 72 -6.87 4.24 -13.09
N TRP A 73 -5.68 4.41 -12.51
CA TRP A 73 -5.16 3.52 -11.50
C TRP A 73 -6.01 3.59 -10.22
N ALA A 74 -6.25 4.79 -9.69
CA ALA A 74 -7.01 4.97 -8.45
C ALA A 74 -8.49 4.55 -8.57
N VAL A 75 -9.11 4.82 -9.72
CA VAL A 75 -10.49 4.38 -10.04
C VAL A 75 -10.55 2.86 -10.18
N SER A 76 -9.56 2.23 -10.83
CA SER A 76 -9.54 0.78 -10.95
C SER A 76 -9.26 0.08 -9.62
N LEU A 77 -8.39 0.63 -8.77
CA LEU A 77 -8.13 0.09 -7.42
C LEU A 77 -9.42 0.11 -6.59
N ALA A 78 -10.14 1.22 -6.57
CA ALA A 78 -11.38 1.32 -5.79
C ALA A 78 -12.48 0.42 -6.34
N SER A 79 -12.75 0.47 -7.66
CA SER A 79 -13.85 -0.29 -8.26
C SER A 79 -13.60 -1.81 -8.25
N LEU A 80 -12.38 -2.25 -8.58
CA LEU A 80 -12.06 -3.66 -8.58
C LEU A 80 -11.76 -4.14 -7.18
N GLY A 81 -10.89 -3.44 -6.43
CA GLY A 81 -10.42 -3.82 -5.09
C GLY A 81 -11.52 -3.86 -4.04
N TYR A 82 -12.49 -2.94 -4.08
CA TYR A 82 -13.58 -2.84 -3.10
C TYR A 82 -14.94 -3.06 -3.79
N PRO A 83 -15.21 -4.26 -4.35
CA PRO A 83 -16.37 -4.50 -5.20
C PRO A 83 -17.71 -4.45 -4.44
N PHE A 84 -17.66 -4.57 -3.11
CA PHE A 84 -18.83 -4.50 -2.23
C PHE A 84 -19.16 -3.08 -1.78
N ALA A 85 -18.22 -2.15 -1.88
CA ALA A 85 -18.40 -0.78 -1.42
C ALA A 85 -19.36 -0.02 -2.35
N SER A 86 -20.12 0.91 -1.78
CA SER A 86 -21.00 1.79 -2.54
C SER A 86 -20.21 2.68 -3.50
N LEU A 87 -20.89 3.20 -4.52
CA LEU A 87 -20.27 4.15 -5.47
C LEU A 87 -19.70 5.41 -4.79
N GLU A 88 -20.25 5.82 -3.64
CA GLU A 88 -19.72 6.96 -2.88
C GLU A 88 -18.43 6.58 -2.15
N GLU A 89 -18.41 5.42 -1.48
CA GLU A 89 -17.24 4.90 -0.78
C GLU A 89 -16.08 4.63 -1.76
N GLN A 90 -16.35 4.01 -2.90
CA GLN A 90 -15.35 3.82 -3.95
C GLN A 90 -14.79 5.15 -4.46
N ALA A 91 -15.65 6.17 -4.65
CA ALA A 91 -15.19 7.48 -5.10
C ALA A 91 -14.27 8.13 -4.06
N GLU A 92 -14.59 7.99 -2.77
CA GLU A 92 -13.75 8.50 -1.68
C GLU A 92 -12.41 7.76 -1.61
N ILE A 93 -12.41 6.43 -1.70
CA ILE A 93 -11.18 5.61 -1.76
C ILE A 93 -10.31 6.04 -2.95
N SER A 94 -10.91 6.25 -4.13
CA SER A 94 -10.18 6.73 -5.31
C SER A 94 -9.58 8.12 -5.10
N VAL A 95 -10.32 9.07 -4.54
CA VAL A 95 -9.79 10.43 -4.28
C VAL A 95 -8.65 10.39 -3.27
N TYR A 96 -8.84 9.68 -2.15
CA TYR A 96 -7.82 9.47 -1.14
C TYR A 96 -6.53 8.93 -1.75
N THR A 97 -6.66 7.81 -2.47
CA THR A 97 -5.57 7.12 -3.15
C THR A 97 -4.85 8.03 -4.13
N LEU A 98 -5.61 8.77 -4.95
CA LEU A 98 -5.05 9.60 -5.99
C LEU A 98 -4.25 10.78 -5.41
N ILE A 99 -4.75 11.41 -4.35
CA ILE A 99 -4.02 12.49 -3.67
C ILE A 99 -2.77 11.93 -3.00
N ALA A 100 -2.87 10.82 -2.27
CA ALA A 100 -1.72 10.18 -1.61
C ALA A 100 -0.60 9.85 -2.60
N MET A 101 -0.93 9.18 -3.71
CA MET A 101 0.04 8.88 -4.78
C MET A 101 0.62 10.14 -5.44
N THR A 102 -0.19 11.16 -5.63
CA THR A 102 0.30 12.40 -6.26
C THR A 102 1.27 13.11 -5.33
N ILE A 103 1.01 13.09 -4.02
CA ILE A 103 1.94 13.61 -3.01
C ILE A 103 3.24 12.80 -3.01
N ASP A 104 3.16 11.47 -3.01
CA ASP A 104 4.33 10.58 -3.09
C ASP A 104 5.26 10.98 -4.25
N ASN A 105 4.68 11.11 -5.46
CA ASN A 105 5.42 11.44 -6.68
C ASN A 105 6.03 12.85 -6.71
N ILE A 106 5.60 13.78 -5.86
CA ILE A 106 6.12 15.16 -5.81
C ILE A 106 6.92 15.46 -4.54
N THR A 107 7.17 14.45 -3.72
CA THR A 107 7.78 14.65 -2.41
C THR A 107 9.12 15.37 -2.52
N ASP A 108 9.94 15.02 -3.52
CA ASP A 108 11.20 15.70 -3.84
C ASP A 108 11.01 17.19 -4.18
N GLU A 109 10.01 17.52 -5.02
CA GLU A 109 9.74 18.89 -5.47
C GLU A 109 9.19 19.77 -4.34
N SER A 110 8.51 19.16 -3.36
CA SER A 110 7.72 19.85 -2.33
C SER A 110 8.19 19.59 -0.90
N LEU A 111 9.42 19.07 -0.72
CA LEU A 111 9.94 18.62 0.56
C LEU A 111 9.83 19.67 1.69
N PRO A 112 10.22 20.95 1.51
CA PRO A 112 10.12 21.95 2.57
C PRO A 112 8.67 22.23 3.01
N THR A 113 7.72 22.06 2.10
CA THR A 113 6.29 22.24 2.38
C THR A 113 5.73 21.04 3.13
N LEU A 114 6.06 19.83 2.69
CA LEU A 114 5.63 18.58 3.33
C LEU A 114 6.17 18.45 4.76
N GLU A 115 7.41 18.90 5.01
CA GLU A 115 8.01 18.94 6.35
C GLU A 115 7.19 19.75 7.36
N ARG A 116 6.52 20.81 6.90
CA ARG A 116 5.73 21.69 7.76
C ARG A 116 4.27 21.23 7.87
N PHE A 117 3.82 20.38 6.96
CA PHE A 117 2.40 20.08 6.77
C PHE A 117 1.70 19.58 8.03
N THR A 118 2.23 18.54 8.69
CA THR A 118 1.63 18.00 9.92
C THR A 118 1.54 19.05 11.03
N SER A 119 2.57 19.90 11.17
CA SER A 119 2.56 20.99 12.16
C SER A 119 1.53 22.08 11.82
N GLN A 120 1.40 22.43 10.53
CA GLN A 120 0.43 23.40 10.05
C GLN A 120 -0.99 22.94 10.33
N LEU A 121 -1.29 21.66 10.07
CA LEU A 121 -2.59 21.08 10.37
C LEU A 121 -2.95 21.17 11.86
N VAL A 122 -2.03 20.78 12.75
CA VAL A 122 -2.23 20.85 14.21
C VAL A 122 -2.47 22.29 14.68
N LEU A 123 -1.78 23.25 14.06
CA LEU A 123 -1.89 24.68 14.40
C LEU A 123 -3.07 25.39 13.69
N GLY A 124 -3.83 24.70 12.85
CA GLY A 124 -4.91 25.30 12.06
C GLY A 124 -4.42 26.29 11.00
N GLN A 125 -3.17 26.15 10.55
CA GLN A 125 -2.56 27.01 9.53
C GLN A 125 -2.82 26.42 8.13
N PRO A 126 -3.31 27.21 7.16
CA PRO A 126 -3.55 26.71 5.82
C PRO A 126 -2.22 26.40 5.11
N PRO A 127 -2.03 25.20 4.56
CA PRO A 127 -0.86 24.90 3.73
C PRO A 127 -0.83 25.80 2.49
N GLU A 128 0.37 26.28 2.14
CA GLU A 128 0.57 27.10 0.94
C GLU A 128 0.27 26.29 -0.34
N HIS A 129 0.68 25.01 -0.35
CA HIS A 129 0.53 24.11 -1.49
C HIS A 129 -0.91 23.62 -1.69
N GLU A 130 -1.48 23.85 -2.88
CA GLU A 130 -2.88 23.56 -3.21
C GLU A 130 -3.26 22.10 -2.90
N LEU A 131 -2.46 21.11 -3.32
CA LEU A 131 -2.74 19.69 -3.07
C LEU A 131 -2.77 19.33 -1.56
N LEU A 132 -1.93 19.99 -0.75
CA LEU A 132 -1.90 19.76 0.70
C LEU A 132 -3.08 20.44 1.39
N ARG A 133 -3.53 21.57 0.85
CA ARG A 133 -4.75 22.26 1.31
C ARG A 133 -6.02 21.49 0.97
N ALA A 134 -6.00 20.75 -0.13
CA ALA A 134 -7.09 19.87 -0.54
C ALA A 134 -7.23 18.62 0.34
N PHE A 135 -6.13 18.17 0.93
CA PHE A 135 -6.09 16.89 1.65
C PHE A 135 -7.02 16.81 2.88
N PRO A 136 -7.10 17.82 3.77
CA PRO A 136 -8.12 17.82 4.83
C PRO A 136 -9.55 17.75 4.28
N THR A 137 -9.81 18.41 3.15
CA THR A 137 -11.13 18.42 2.51
C THR A 137 -11.49 17.04 1.96
N SER A 138 -10.54 16.29 1.37
CA SER A 138 -10.79 14.90 0.99
C SER A 138 -11.09 14.05 2.22
N LEU A 139 -10.39 14.24 3.34
CA LEU A 139 -10.61 13.46 4.56
C LEU A 139 -11.90 13.78 5.34
N SER A 140 -12.66 14.80 4.93
CA SER A 140 -13.86 15.25 5.68
C SER A 140 -14.99 14.23 5.76
N SER A 141 -15.05 13.26 4.85
CA SER A 141 -16.11 12.24 4.77
C SER A 141 -15.74 10.92 5.46
N GLN A 142 -14.48 10.76 5.91
CA GLN A 142 -13.95 9.46 6.35
C GLN A 142 -14.75 8.87 7.52
N GLN A 143 -15.04 9.68 8.54
CA GLN A 143 -15.81 9.21 9.70
C GLN A 143 -17.25 8.80 9.35
N ARG A 144 -17.85 9.45 8.35
CA ARG A 144 -19.21 9.12 7.90
C ARG A 144 -19.23 7.81 7.11
N LEU A 145 -18.18 7.55 6.33
CA LEU A 145 -18.14 6.42 5.39
C LEU A 145 -17.50 5.16 6.00
N PHE A 146 -16.62 5.30 7.00
CA PHE A 146 -15.85 4.20 7.58
C PHE A 146 -15.84 4.19 9.12
N GLY A 147 -16.77 4.93 9.73
CA GLY A 147 -16.96 4.93 11.18
C GLY A 147 -16.08 5.93 11.88
N LYS A 148 -16.41 6.27 13.12
CA LYS A 148 -15.69 7.31 13.87
C LYS A 148 -14.23 6.90 14.09
N PHE A 149 -14.02 5.71 14.63
CA PHE A 149 -12.70 5.14 14.87
C PHE A 149 -11.98 4.80 13.56
N GLY A 150 -12.65 4.13 12.60
CA GLY A 150 -12.04 3.78 11.32
C GLY A 150 -11.63 5.01 10.51
N GLY A 151 -12.49 6.03 10.45
CA GLY A 151 -12.19 7.32 9.85
C GLY A 151 -11.01 8.04 10.54
N ASP A 152 -10.96 8.03 11.88
CA ASP A 152 -9.82 8.56 12.63
C ASP A 152 -8.51 7.83 12.29
N MET A 153 -8.55 6.51 12.10
CA MET A 153 -7.37 5.72 11.72
C MET A 153 -6.92 6.02 10.29
N VAL A 154 -7.83 6.25 9.33
CA VAL A 154 -7.49 6.72 7.98
C VAL A 154 -6.78 8.08 8.03
N VAL A 155 -7.29 9.02 8.83
CA VAL A 155 -6.66 10.34 9.03
C VAL A 155 -5.27 10.18 9.66
N LYS A 156 -5.16 9.37 10.71
CA LYS A 156 -3.89 9.10 11.41
C LYS A 156 -2.84 8.44 10.50
N ALA A 157 -3.22 7.43 9.72
CA ALA A 157 -2.35 6.79 8.73
C ALA A 157 -1.85 7.78 7.67
N SER A 158 -2.68 8.75 7.30
CA SER A 158 -2.30 9.80 6.37
C SER A 158 -1.23 10.75 6.91
N MET A 159 -1.35 11.17 8.17
CA MET A 159 -0.36 12.07 8.79
C MET A 159 0.98 11.37 8.99
N GLU A 160 0.92 10.09 9.32
CA GLU A 160 2.07 9.21 9.41
C GLU A 160 2.77 9.07 8.06
N PHE A 161 2.01 8.83 6.98
CA PHE A 161 2.52 8.76 5.62
C PHE A 161 3.33 10.00 5.24
N PHE A 162 2.81 11.22 5.39
CA PHE A 162 3.57 12.43 5.01
C PHE A 162 4.89 12.57 5.77
N SER A 163 4.86 12.26 7.06
CA SER A 163 6.06 12.35 7.89
C SER A 163 7.10 11.32 7.47
N ALA A 164 6.64 10.12 7.11
CA ALA A 164 7.48 9.04 6.60
C ALA A 164 8.02 9.34 5.19
N SER A 165 7.21 9.82 4.24
CA SER A 165 7.65 10.17 2.88
C SER A 165 8.71 11.28 2.90
N VAL A 166 8.55 12.29 3.75
CA VAL A 166 9.59 13.31 3.98
C VAL A 166 10.90 12.68 4.43
N LEU A 167 10.82 11.74 5.38
CA LEU A 167 12.00 11.05 5.86
C LEU A 167 12.62 10.19 4.76
N GLU A 168 11.80 9.44 4.00
CA GLU A 168 12.18 8.59 2.86
C GLU A 168 12.93 9.38 1.78
N ASN A 169 12.47 10.57 1.42
CA ASN A 169 13.16 11.40 0.42
C ASN A 169 14.48 11.98 0.97
N ARG A 170 14.63 12.03 2.30
CA ARG A 170 15.92 12.31 2.96
C ARG A 170 16.80 11.07 3.10
N HIS A 171 16.39 9.85 2.70
CA HIS A 171 17.10 8.58 2.99
C HIS A 171 18.55 8.51 2.50
N ASN A 172 18.99 9.38 1.58
CA ASN A 172 20.42 9.55 1.32
C ASN A 172 21.23 9.99 2.57
N THR A 173 20.57 10.28 3.70
CA THR A 173 21.17 10.76 4.95
C THR A 173 20.95 9.86 6.18
N LEU A 174 20.14 8.79 6.10
CA LEU A 174 19.84 7.96 7.27
C LEU A 174 20.71 6.72 7.34
N HIS A 175 21.66 6.73 8.28
CA HIS A 175 22.41 5.54 8.64
C HIS A 175 21.49 4.57 9.38
N THR A 176 21.23 3.39 8.80
CA THR A 176 20.58 2.27 9.50
C THR A 176 21.68 1.38 10.11
N PRO A 177 21.85 1.36 11.44
CA PRO A 177 22.85 0.51 12.08
C PRO A 177 22.57 -0.97 11.79
N PRO A 178 23.60 -1.84 11.64
CA PRO A 178 23.39 -3.27 11.38
C PRO A 178 22.54 -4.01 12.42
N ALA A 179 22.46 -3.48 13.64
CA ALA A 179 21.63 -4.04 14.71
C ALA A 179 20.12 -3.72 14.55
N ALA A 180 19.76 -2.69 13.78
CA ALA A 180 18.38 -2.25 13.59
C ALA A 180 17.68 -3.08 12.49
N LYS A 181 17.63 -4.40 12.65
CA LYS A 181 17.14 -5.33 11.61
C LYS A 181 15.67 -5.13 11.26
N ASP A 182 14.85 -4.74 12.25
CA ASP A 182 13.41 -4.56 12.06
C ASP A 182 13.03 -3.17 11.51
N TRP A 183 13.99 -2.23 11.49
CA TRP A 183 13.77 -0.85 11.06
C TRP A 183 13.18 -0.73 9.65
N PRO A 184 13.70 -1.43 8.61
CA PRO A 184 13.21 -1.27 7.25
C PRO A 184 11.74 -1.67 7.12
N VAL A 185 11.36 -2.80 7.70
CA VAL A 185 9.97 -3.30 7.63
C VAL A 185 9.05 -2.39 8.44
N TYR A 186 9.49 -1.97 9.63
CA TYR A 186 8.76 -0.99 10.43
C TYR A 186 8.51 0.31 9.66
N PHE A 187 9.55 0.87 9.04
CA PHE A 187 9.48 2.14 8.33
C PHE A 187 8.68 2.03 7.03
N HIS A 188 8.83 0.92 6.30
CA HIS A 188 8.05 0.63 5.09
C HIS A 188 6.54 0.60 5.37
N HIS A 189 6.11 0.07 6.52
CA HIS A 189 4.69 0.15 6.89
C HIS A 189 4.17 1.58 7.09
N LYS A 190 5.05 2.54 7.42
CA LYS A 190 4.70 3.96 7.59
C LYS A 190 4.46 4.66 6.26
N THR A 191 5.20 4.28 5.21
CA THR A 191 5.02 4.82 3.86
C THR A 191 3.93 4.09 3.07
N GLY A 192 3.61 2.84 3.41
CA GLY A 192 2.63 2.02 2.68
C GLY A 192 1.15 2.36 2.89
N ILE A 193 0.78 3.14 3.92
CA ILE A 193 -0.62 3.54 4.20
C ILE A 193 -1.60 2.36 4.36
N ASN A 194 -1.07 1.17 4.67
CA ASN A 194 -1.83 -0.09 4.65
C ASN A 194 -2.99 -0.11 5.66
N GLU A 195 -2.87 0.63 6.76
CA GLU A 195 -3.92 0.74 7.79
C GLU A 195 -5.20 1.37 7.21
N ALA A 196 -5.08 2.43 6.39
CA ALA A 196 -6.24 3.06 5.77
C ALA A 196 -6.96 2.10 4.82
N TYR A 197 -6.22 1.38 3.97
CA TYR A 197 -6.78 0.38 3.06
C TYR A 197 -7.43 -0.80 3.81
N ALA A 198 -6.91 -1.19 4.97
CA ALA A 198 -7.56 -2.18 5.81
C ALA A 198 -8.92 -1.68 6.34
N PHE A 199 -9.03 -0.42 6.78
CA PHE A 199 -10.30 0.15 7.24
C PHE A 199 -11.31 0.36 6.10
N PHE A 200 -10.86 0.63 4.88
CA PHE A 200 -11.76 0.71 3.71
C PHE A 200 -12.48 -0.62 3.40
N CYS A 201 -12.02 -1.74 3.95
CA CYS A 201 -12.73 -3.02 3.85
C CYS A 201 -14.01 -3.10 4.72
N PHE A 202 -14.22 -2.12 5.61
CA PHE A 202 -15.34 -2.09 6.55
C PHE A 202 -16.11 -0.76 6.43
N PRO A 203 -16.73 -0.47 5.28
CA PRO A 203 -17.55 0.73 5.14
C PRO A 203 -18.78 0.66 6.05
N GLU A 204 -19.26 1.82 6.52
CA GLU A 204 -20.40 1.92 7.42
C GLU A 204 -21.70 1.36 6.83
N SER A 205 -21.83 1.34 5.51
CA SER A 205 -22.99 0.73 4.84
C SER A 205 -23.05 -0.80 5.01
N ILE A 206 -21.94 -1.46 5.35
CA ILE A 206 -21.81 -2.92 5.49
C ILE A 206 -21.51 -3.32 6.92
N ALA A 207 -20.58 -2.59 7.54
CA ALA A 207 -20.03 -2.88 8.85
C ALA A 207 -20.22 -1.72 9.84
N PRO A 208 -21.47 -1.32 10.19
CA PRO A 208 -21.70 -0.18 11.08
C PRO A 208 -20.84 -0.23 12.34
N GLU A 209 -20.02 0.79 12.60
CA GLU A 209 -19.00 0.78 13.64
C GLU A 209 -19.60 0.59 15.04
N ASP A 210 -20.70 1.27 15.33
CA ASP A 210 -21.41 1.20 16.62
C ASP A 210 -21.90 -0.23 16.95
N GLU A 211 -22.07 -1.09 15.94
CA GLU A 211 -22.54 -2.47 16.11
C GLU A 211 -21.43 -3.51 15.92
N LYS A 212 -20.50 -3.27 14.99
CA LYS A 212 -19.61 -4.29 14.43
C LYS A 212 -18.12 -4.02 14.63
N LEU A 213 -17.71 -2.89 15.23
CA LEU A 213 -16.29 -2.61 15.49
C LEU A 213 -15.59 -3.77 16.20
N GLY A 214 -16.23 -4.33 17.24
CA GLY A 214 -15.70 -5.47 17.99
C GLY A 214 -15.55 -6.76 17.18
N LEU A 215 -16.19 -6.88 16.01
CA LEU A 215 -16.13 -8.06 15.14
C LEU A 215 -15.00 -7.98 14.11
N TYR A 216 -14.50 -6.80 13.77
CA TYR A 216 -13.46 -6.63 12.76
C TYR A 216 -12.17 -5.99 13.27
N VAL A 217 -12.20 -5.19 14.34
CA VAL A 217 -11.03 -4.40 14.75
C VAL A 217 -9.81 -5.27 15.07
N ALA A 218 -10.03 -6.48 15.60
CA ALA A 218 -8.97 -7.45 15.87
C ALA A 218 -8.30 -8.00 14.58
N ALA A 219 -8.99 -7.93 13.45
CA ALA A 219 -8.46 -8.37 12.15
C ALA A 219 -7.61 -7.30 11.45
N ILE A 220 -7.78 -6.02 11.81
CA ILE A 220 -7.13 -4.89 11.13
C ILE A 220 -5.59 -5.04 11.07
N PRO A 221 -4.87 -5.40 12.16
CA PRO A 221 -3.42 -5.54 12.09
C PRO A 221 -2.97 -6.61 11.09
N SER A 222 -3.63 -7.77 11.09
CA SER A 222 -3.32 -8.84 10.15
C SER A 222 -3.74 -8.50 8.72
N LEU A 223 -4.86 -7.81 8.52
CA LEU A 223 -5.28 -7.36 7.19
C LEU A 223 -4.31 -6.31 6.62
N MET A 224 -3.82 -5.39 7.46
CA MET A 224 -2.79 -4.43 7.10
C MET A 224 -1.49 -5.11 6.64
N LEU A 225 -1.02 -6.12 7.38
CA LEU A 225 0.16 -6.89 7.00
C LEU A 225 -0.05 -7.68 5.71
N PHE A 226 -1.23 -8.28 5.54
CA PHE A 226 -1.59 -8.98 4.31
C PHE A 226 -1.53 -8.04 3.10
N ILE A 227 -2.11 -6.84 3.20
CA ILE A 227 -2.09 -5.82 2.13
C ILE A 227 -0.64 -5.45 1.79
N ALA A 228 0.16 -5.11 2.81
CA ALA A 228 1.56 -4.72 2.64
C ALA A 228 2.37 -5.79 1.90
N TYR A 229 2.42 -7.00 2.45
CA TYR A 229 3.23 -8.08 1.89
C TYR A 229 2.73 -8.55 0.53
N THR A 230 1.41 -8.54 0.30
CA THR A 230 0.85 -8.84 -1.03
C THR A 230 1.35 -7.85 -2.07
N THR A 231 1.33 -6.55 -1.76
CA THR A 231 1.85 -5.53 -2.67
C THR A 231 3.34 -5.73 -2.93
N ASP A 232 4.16 -6.05 -1.92
CA ASP A 232 5.59 -6.30 -2.07
C ASP A 232 5.91 -7.54 -2.93
N ILE A 233 5.14 -8.62 -2.74
CA ILE A 233 5.29 -9.85 -3.54
C ILE A 233 4.97 -9.56 -5.01
N LEU A 234 3.88 -8.85 -5.27
CA LEU A 234 3.39 -8.59 -6.62
C LEU A 234 4.15 -7.45 -7.32
N SER A 235 4.80 -6.55 -6.57
CA SER A 235 5.70 -5.54 -7.12
C SER A 235 7.12 -6.05 -7.36
N PHE A 236 7.48 -7.21 -6.80
CA PHE A 236 8.82 -7.76 -6.86
C PHE A 236 9.37 -7.84 -8.30
N TYR A 237 8.55 -8.25 -9.28
CA TYR A 237 8.99 -8.34 -10.67
C TYR A 237 9.48 -7.00 -11.21
N LYS A 238 8.60 -5.99 -11.12
CA LYS A 238 8.85 -4.61 -11.56
C LYS A 238 10.10 -4.07 -10.87
N GLU A 239 10.20 -4.24 -9.57
CA GLU A 239 11.24 -3.61 -8.75
C GLU A 239 12.58 -4.34 -8.85
N ASN A 240 12.62 -5.66 -8.79
CA ASN A 240 13.88 -6.39 -8.61
C ASN A 240 14.41 -7.03 -9.88
N ILE A 241 13.54 -7.52 -10.77
CA ILE A 241 13.96 -8.18 -12.00
C ILE A 241 14.04 -7.17 -13.15
N LYS A 242 13.07 -6.25 -13.23
CA LYS A 242 12.96 -5.27 -14.32
C LYS A 242 13.81 -4.02 -14.12
N SER A 243 13.77 -3.40 -12.93
CA SER A 243 14.41 -2.09 -12.70
C SER A 243 15.61 -2.11 -11.76
N ASP A 244 15.93 -3.23 -11.12
CA ASP A 244 16.97 -3.35 -10.08
C ASP A 244 16.87 -2.22 -9.01
N ASP A 245 15.64 -1.93 -8.59
CA ASP A 245 15.28 -0.84 -7.68
C ASP A 245 15.99 -1.02 -6.32
N PRO A 246 16.88 -0.09 -5.93
CA PRO A 246 17.58 -0.17 -4.66
C PRO A 246 16.68 0.04 -3.44
N THR A 247 15.47 0.59 -3.63
CA THR A 247 14.49 0.90 -2.57
C THR A 247 13.53 -0.25 -2.28
N SER A 248 13.54 -1.31 -3.11
CA SER A 248 12.77 -2.54 -2.88
C SER A 248 12.94 -3.05 -1.44
N ILE A 249 11.82 -3.21 -0.74
CA ILE A 249 11.82 -3.64 0.66
C ILE A 249 12.34 -5.07 0.81
N ILE A 250 12.01 -5.97 -0.11
CA ILE A 250 12.49 -7.36 -0.09
C ILE A 250 14.01 -7.42 -0.30
N ARG A 251 14.56 -6.57 -1.16
CA ARG A 251 16.01 -6.44 -1.34
C ARG A 251 16.70 -5.84 -0.11
N THR A 252 16.08 -4.82 0.48
CA THR A 252 16.57 -4.20 1.71
C THR A 252 16.61 -5.22 2.85
N TYR A 253 15.55 -6.02 3.00
CA TYR A 253 15.46 -7.11 3.96
C TYR A 253 16.53 -8.18 3.70
N SER A 254 16.70 -8.61 2.45
CA SER A 254 17.74 -9.57 2.05
C SER A 254 19.14 -9.11 2.48
N LYS A 255 19.50 -7.85 2.22
CA LYS A 255 20.80 -7.28 2.59
C LYS A 255 21.00 -7.21 4.10
N ILE A 256 20.00 -6.75 4.85
CA ILE A 256 20.10 -6.53 6.30
C ILE A 256 20.12 -7.85 7.08
N HIS A 257 19.41 -8.87 6.58
CA HIS A 257 19.37 -10.18 7.21
C HIS A 257 20.43 -11.15 6.68
N GLY A 258 21.19 -10.78 5.64
CA GLY A 258 22.20 -11.65 5.02
C GLY A 258 21.57 -12.89 4.37
N LEU A 259 20.36 -12.74 3.81
CA LEU A 259 19.60 -13.81 3.18
C LEU A 259 19.66 -13.69 1.66
N ALA A 260 19.54 -14.82 0.96
CA ALA A 260 19.31 -14.78 -0.48
C ALA A 260 18.00 -14.04 -0.79
N LEU A 261 17.93 -13.39 -1.95
CA LEU A 261 16.74 -12.63 -2.35
C LEU A 261 15.49 -13.54 -2.41
N ALA A 262 15.67 -14.79 -2.87
CA ALA A 262 14.61 -15.78 -2.89
C ALA A 262 14.12 -16.23 -1.50
N GLN A 263 15.01 -16.31 -0.52
CA GLN A 263 14.62 -16.61 0.85
C GLN A 263 13.81 -15.45 1.45
N SER A 264 14.19 -14.22 1.12
CA SER A 264 13.49 -13.01 1.58
C SER A 264 12.10 -12.89 0.95
N LEU A 265 11.96 -13.14 -0.35
CA LEU A 265 10.65 -13.20 -1.01
C LEU A 265 9.77 -14.29 -0.39
N ASN A 266 10.31 -15.49 -0.14
CA ASN A 266 9.55 -16.57 0.50
C ASN A 266 9.12 -16.22 1.94
N LYS A 267 9.93 -15.43 2.68
CA LYS A 267 9.55 -14.93 4.00
C LYS A 267 8.31 -14.04 3.91
N PHE A 268 8.32 -13.04 3.01
CA PHE A 268 7.18 -12.15 2.80
C PHE A 268 5.94 -12.92 2.33
N LYS A 269 6.12 -13.91 1.45
CA LYS A 269 5.07 -14.84 1.02
C LYS A 269 4.44 -15.58 2.19
N ASN A 270 5.25 -16.19 3.06
CA ASN A 270 4.76 -16.91 4.24
C ASN A 270 4.05 -15.96 5.22
N ASP A 271 4.59 -14.76 5.45
CA ASP A 271 3.98 -13.77 6.34
C ASP A 271 2.63 -13.27 5.81
N ALA A 272 2.48 -13.09 4.50
CA ALA A 272 1.21 -12.75 3.87
C ALA A 272 0.16 -13.85 4.07
N VAL A 273 0.56 -15.12 3.91
CA VAL A 273 -0.32 -16.26 4.13
C VAL A 273 -0.76 -16.35 5.59
N GLU A 274 0.19 -16.27 6.53
CA GLU A 274 -0.10 -16.27 7.98
C GLU A 274 -1.02 -15.09 8.37
N ALA A 275 -0.79 -13.91 7.81
CA ALA A 275 -1.65 -12.75 8.04
C ALA A 275 -3.09 -13.00 7.57
N MET A 276 -3.29 -13.60 6.41
CA MET A 276 -4.64 -13.96 5.92
C MET A 276 -5.28 -15.09 6.74
N GLU A 277 -4.51 -16.07 7.20
CA GLU A 277 -5.00 -17.13 8.11
C GLU A 277 -5.47 -16.54 9.44
N ASN A 278 -4.71 -15.59 10.00
CA ASN A 278 -5.11 -14.88 11.21
C ASN A 278 -6.42 -14.10 11.01
N VAL A 279 -6.57 -13.35 9.90
CA VAL A 279 -7.83 -12.68 9.55
C VAL A 279 -8.99 -13.67 9.51
N ARG A 280 -8.82 -14.83 8.86
CA ARG A 280 -9.83 -15.90 8.78
C ARG A 280 -10.23 -16.46 10.15
N SER A 281 -9.29 -16.50 11.09
CA SER A 281 -9.51 -17.04 12.42
C SER A 281 -10.31 -16.11 13.35
N VAL A 282 -10.24 -14.79 13.13
CA VAL A 282 -10.83 -13.79 14.03
C VAL A 282 -12.09 -13.13 13.47
N CYS A 283 -12.28 -13.10 12.14
CA CYS A 283 -13.46 -12.53 11.52
C CYS A 283 -14.65 -13.49 11.52
N ASP A 284 -15.86 -12.94 11.74
CA ASP A 284 -17.08 -13.70 11.54
C ASP A 284 -17.31 -14.04 10.05
N PRO A 285 -18.11 -15.07 9.73
CA PRO A 285 -18.27 -15.54 8.35
C PRO A 285 -18.80 -14.49 7.36
N VAL A 286 -19.60 -13.52 7.82
CA VAL A 286 -20.18 -12.48 6.94
C VAL A 286 -19.10 -11.47 6.56
N LEU A 287 -18.38 -10.94 7.55
CA LEU A 287 -17.27 -10.00 7.30
C LEU A 287 -16.13 -10.67 6.53
N LEU A 288 -15.84 -11.94 6.84
CA LEU A 288 -14.84 -12.71 6.12
C LEU A 288 -15.18 -12.88 4.63
N ASN A 289 -16.47 -12.96 4.26
CA ASN A 289 -16.86 -13.00 2.86
C ASN A 289 -16.52 -11.70 2.11
N TYR A 290 -16.65 -10.54 2.75
CA TYR A 290 -16.22 -9.26 2.16
C TYR A 290 -14.71 -9.15 2.07
N ILE A 291 -13.98 -9.58 3.11
CA ILE A 291 -12.51 -9.58 3.07
C ILE A 291 -11.97 -10.52 2.00
N ASN A 292 -12.59 -11.70 1.80
CA ASN A 292 -12.22 -12.59 0.71
C ASN A 292 -12.53 -12.00 -0.68
N GLN A 293 -13.61 -11.22 -0.81
CA GLN A 293 -13.85 -10.48 -2.05
C GLN A 293 -12.76 -9.43 -2.27
N PHE A 294 -12.44 -8.63 -1.25
CA PHE A 294 -11.36 -7.65 -1.30
C PHE A 294 -10.02 -8.29 -1.67
N SER A 295 -9.58 -9.34 -0.97
CA SER A 295 -8.27 -9.96 -1.17
C SER A 295 -8.11 -10.53 -2.59
N ASN A 296 -9.11 -11.25 -3.08
CA ASN A 296 -9.14 -11.78 -4.44
C ASN A 296 -9.14 -10.65 -5.48
N SER A 297 -9.96 -9.63 -5.27
CA SER A 297 -10.03 -8.48 -6.16
C SER A 297 -8.76 -7.65 -6.20
N PHE A 298 -8.16 -7.39 -5.05
CA PHE A 298 -6.95 -6.61 -4.88
C PHE A 298 -5.76 -7.29 -5.56
N ILE A 299 -5.61 -8.60 -5.37
CA ILE A 299 -4.59 -9.40 -6.06
C ILE A 299 -4.85 -9.42 -7.56
N TYR A 300 -6.09 -9.70 -7.99
CA TYR A 300 -6.43 -9.71 -9.41
C TYR A 300 -6.13 -8.36 -10.07
N TRP A 301 -6.45 -7.26 -9.39
CA TRP A 301 -6.14 -5.92 -9.84
C TRP A 301 -4.62 -5.72 -10.05
N HIS A 302 -3.76 -6.19 -9.14
CA HIS A 302 -2.29 -6.18 -9.34
C HIS A 302 -1.86 -7.01 -10.55
N LEU A 303 -2.46 -8.20 -10.74
CA LEU A 303 -2.12 -9.12 -11.84
C LEU A 303 -2.44 -8.54 -13.23
N VAL A 304 -3.45 -7.67 -13.33
CA VAL A 304 -3.92 -7.15 -14.64
C VAL A 304 -3.57 -5.70 -14.89
N ILE A 305 -3.23 -4.92 -13.85
CA ILE A 305 -2.83 -3.53 -14.03
C ILE A 305 -1.38 -3.48 -14.51
N GLY A 306 -1.16 -2.93 -15.71
CA GLY A 306 0.16 -2.89 -16.36
C GLY A 306 1.27 -2.16 -15.58
N ARG A 307 0.96 -1.55 -14.43
CA ARG A 307 1.96 -0.95 -13.52
C ARG A 307 2.96 -2.00 -13.01
N TYR A 308 2.53 -3.22 -12.72
CA TYR A 308 3.38 -4.26 -12.12
C TYR A 308 4.08 -5.16 -13.15
N GLN A 309 3.69 -5.04 -14.44
CA GLN A 309 4.27 -5.78 -15.56
C GLN A 309 4.17 -7.32 -15.40
N LEU A 310 3.17 -7.79 -14.65
CA LEU A 310 2.96 -9.21 -14.35
C LEU A 310 2.41 -9.97 -15.56
N GLU A 311 1.93 -9.28 -16.59
CA GLU A 311 1.57 -9.85 -17.89
C GLU A 311 2.76 -10.49 -18.64
N GLU A 312 4.00 -10.24 -18.19
CA GLU A 312 5.22 -10.84 -18.74
C GLU A 312 5.68 -12.11 -18.02
N LEU A 313 4.87 -12.59 -17.06
CA LEU A 313 5.11 -13.79 -16.29
C LEU A 313 4.04 -14.84 -16.60
N ASP A 314 4.43 -16.11 -16.60
CA ASP A 314 3.53 -17.25 -16.80
C ASP A 314 2.87 -17.66 -15.47
N ILE A 315 2.05 -16.77 -14.90
CA ILE A 315 1.31 -17.01 -13.62
C ILE A 315 -0.05 -17.65 -13.92
N TYR A 316 -0.40 -18.74 -13.22
CA TYR A 316 -1.65 -19.48 -13.42
C TYR A 316 -2.66 -19.19 -12.32
N TYR A 317 -3.82 -18.60 -12.67
CA TYR A 317 -4.85 -18.17 -11.70
C TYR A 317 -6.28 -18.12 -12.24
#